data_AF-A0A840FZS2-F1
#
_entry.id   AF-A0A840FZS2-F1
#
_cell.length_a   1.000
_cell.length_b   1.000
_cell.length_c   1.000
_cell.angle_alpha   90.00
_cell.angle_beta   90.00
_cell.angle_gamma   90.00
#
_symmetry.space_group_name_H-M   'P 1'
#
loop_
_entity.id
_entity.type
_entity.pdbx_description
1 polymer ?
#
loop_
_entity_poly.entity_id
_entity_poly.type
_entity_poly.pdbx_seq_one_letter_code
_entity_poly.pdbx_strand_id
1 'polypeptide(L)'
;MQHFGSDSNEPMFVQASTAQAPTKIVEVHAFDHQLLRLKRALGVSADGEVAKALGMTKAAFSERKRRNAFPKDKLLALAGFRPELKLDTVYVMTGIPAATMMPETVRVTMQQAVFEQLRQNLPVDEQLLLDGYRALDDQAKKRLLSQLISVWPPSSRDG
;
A
#
# COMPACT_ATOMS: atom_id res chain seq x y z
N MET A 1 -40.62 34.06 -56.59
CA MET A 1 -39.67 33.11 -55.97
C MET A 1 -39.91 33.17 -54.47
N GLN A 2 -40.77 32.30 -53.95
CA GLN A 2 -41.11 32.16 -52.54
C GLN A 2 -41.17 30.67 -52.18
N HIS A 3 -40.59 30.34 -51.02
CA HIS A 3 -40.81 29.22 -50.09
C HIS A 3 -41.06 27.78 -50.59
N PHE A 4 -40.33 26.83 -49.98
CA PHE A 4 -40.79 25.72 -49.12
C PHE A 4 -39.73 24.60 -49.15
N GLY A 5 -39.10 24.28 -48.02
CA GLY A 5 -39.44 23.08 -47.22
C GLY A 5 -38.28 22.09 -47.34
N SER A 6 -37.44 21.95 -46.31
CA SER A 6 -37.53 20.93 -45.25
C SER A 6 -37.40 19.48 -45.76
N ASP A 7 -36.44 18.79 -45.14
CA ASP A 7 -36.43 17.33 -44.86
C ASP A 7 -36.18 16.41 -46.07
N SER A 8 -35.35 15.36 -46.03
CA SER A 8 -34.79 14.56 -44.94
C SER A 8 -33.53 13.85 -45.46
N ASN A 9 -32.69 13.35 -44.55
CA ASN A 9 -32.37 11.92 -44.40
C ASN A 9 -30.89 11.67 -44.03
N GLU A 10 -30.55 11.87 -42.75
CA GLU A 10 -29.48 11.09 -42.10
C GLU A 10 -30.12 10.23 -41.01
N PRO A 11 -29.99 8.89 -41.07
CA PRO A 11 -30.31 8.03 -39.95
C PRO A 11 -28.99 7.56 -39.33
N MET A 12 -28.59 8.06 -38.16
CA MET A 12 -27.57 7.37 -37.36
C MET A 12 -27.87 7.42 -35.86
N PHE A 13 -28.25 6.24 -35.37
CA PHE A 13 -27.96 5.68 -34.06
C PHE A 13 -28.51 6.39 -32.82
N VAL A 14 -29.66 5.83 -32.41
CA VAL A 14 -30.08 5.65 -31.03
C VAL A 14 -28.93 5.03 -30.23
N GLN A 15 -28.39 5.73 -29.23
CA GLN A 15 -27.92 5.08 -28.00
C GLN A 15 -28.39 5.88 -26.81
N ALA A 16 -29.15 5.18 -25.97
CA ALA A 16 -29.81 5.68 -24.78
C ALA A 16 -28.80 6.30 -23.82
N SER A 17 -29.08 7.56 -23.45
CA SER A 17 -28.54 8.18 -22.25
C SER A 17 -29.09 7.41 -21.05
N THR A 18 -28.34 6.42 -20.61
CA THR A 18 -28.57 5.78 -19.31
C THR A 18 -28.08 6.76 -18.27
N ALA A 19 -29.03 7.50 -17.70
CA ALA A 19 -28.83 8.22 -16.45
C ALA A 19 -28.34 7.22 -15.40
N GLN A 20 -27.03 7.20 -15.19
CA GLN A 20 -26.44 6.51 -14.05
C GLN A 20 -26.89 7.26 -12.80
N ALA A 21 -27.86 6.64 -12.11
CA ALA A 21 -28.25 7.04 -10.77
C ALA A 21 -26.99 7.17 -9.89
N PRO A 22 -26.91 8.19 -9.01
CA PRO A 22 -25.80 8.29 -8.08
C PRO A 22 -25.84 7.02 -7.23
N THR A 23 -24.88 6.14 -7.48
CA THR A 23 -24.64 4.98 -6.63
C THR A 23 -24.30 5.58 -5.29
N LYS A 24 -25.22 5.47 -4.33
CA LYS A 24 -24.95 5.76 -2.93
C LYS A 24 -23.73 4.92 -2.60
N ILE A 25 -22.56 5.56 -2.49
CA ILE A 25 -21.35 4.94 -1.98
C ILE A 25 -21.73 4.58 -0.55
N VAL A 26 -22.24 3.36 -0.36
CA VAL A 26 -22.50 2.82 0.97
C VAL A 26 -21.15 2.89 1.65
N GLU A 27 -21.02 3.75 2.66
CA GLU A 27 -19.78 3.92 3.40
C GLU A 27 -19.28 2.55 3.87
N VAL A 28 -18.28 2.00 3.17
CA VAL A 28 -17.62 0.71 3.49
C VAL A 28 -16.68 0.88 4.70
N HIS A 29 -17.03 1.79 5.61
CA HIS A 29 -16.24 2.24 6.76
C HIS A 29 -17.02 2.15 8.09
N ALA A 30 -18.15 1.43 8.12
CA ALA A 30 -18.91 1.25 9.36
C ALA A 30 -18.09 0.46 10.39
N PHE A 31 -18.15 0.91 11.65
CA PHE A 31 -17.36 0.40 12.77
C PHE A 31 -17.44 -1.13 12.90
N ASP A 32 -18.62 -1.71 12.68
CA ASP A 32 -18.84 -3.16 12.82
C ASP A 32 -18.03 -3.99 11.82
N HIS A 33 -17.86 -3.51 10.59
CA HIS A 33 -17.04 -4.21 9.59
C HIS A 33 -15.55 -4.12 9.95
N GLN A 34 -15.10 -2.95 10.41
CA GLN A 34 -13.73 -2.76 10.87
C GLN A 34 -13.43 -3.62 12.11
N LEU A 35 -14.38 -3.68 13.04
CA LEU A 35 -14.30 -4.51 14.23
C LEU A 35 -14.25 -6.01 13.86
N LEU A 36 -15.09 -6.46 12.93
CA LEU A 36 -15.08 -7.86 12.49
C LEU A 36 -13.73 -8.25 11.88
N ARG A 37 -13.14 -7.39 11.05
CA ARG A 37 -11.80 -7.62 10.49
C ARG A 37 -10.72 -7.62 11.56
N LEU A 38 -10.77 -6.68 12.51
CA LEU A 38 -9.83 -6.63 13.63
C LEU A 38 -9.93 -7.88 14.51
N LYS A 39 -11.15 -8.33 14.84
CA LYS A 39 -11.39 -9.57 15.58
C LYS A 39 -10.75 -10.78 14.91
N ARG A 40 -10.95 -10.92 13.60
CA ARG A 40 -10.33 -11.99 12.79
C ARG A 40 -8.80 -11.91 12.84
N ALA A 41 -8.24 -10.72 12.66
CA ALA A 41 -6.79 -10.52 12.70
C ALA A 41 -6.18 -10.85 14.08
N LEU A 42 -6.93 -10.59 15.16
CA LEU A 42 -6.51 -10.88 16.53
C LEU A 42 -6.86 -12.31 17.00
N GLY A 43 -7.64 -13.07 16.24
CA GLY A 43 -8.12 -14.40 16.63
C GLY A 43 -9.11 -14.39 17.81
N VAL A 44 -9.83 -13.30 18.01
CA VAL A 44 -10.76 -13.11 19.15
C VAL A 44 -12.21 -12.95 18.69
N SER A 45 -13.17 -13.31 19.53
CA SER A 45 -14.60 -13.19 19.22
C SER A 45 -15.29 -12.07 20.00
N ALA A 46 -14.76 -11.70 21.17
CA ALA A 46 -15.40 -10.74 22.08
C ALA A 46 -14.90 -9.30 21.89
N ASP A 47 -15.82 -8.32 21.90
CA ASP A 47 -15.50 -6.88 21.86
C ASP A 47 -14.58 -6.48 23.03
N GLY A 48 -14.74 -7.13 24.19
CA GLY A 48 -13.93 -6.87 25.38
C GLY A 48 -12.45 -7.25 25.21
N GLU A 49 -12.16 -8.29 24.43
CA GLU A 49 -10.78 -8.70 24.14
C GLU A 49 -10.13 -7.73 23.15
N VAL A 50 -10.91 -7.24 22.17
CA VAL A 50 -10.47 -6.18 21.25
C VAL A 50 -10.17 -4.89 22.01
N ALA A 51 -11.04 -4.48 22.94
CA ALA A 51 -10.81 -3.30 23.78
C ALA A 51 -9.51 -3.44 24.59
N LYS A 52 -9.27 -4.62 25.18
CA LYS A 52 -8.03 -4.92 25.92
C LYS A 52 -6.81 -4.86 25.00
N ALA A 53 -6.88 -5.46 23.81
CA ALA A 53 -5.79 -5.44 22.84
C ALA A 53 -5.44 -4.01 22.38
N LEU A 54 -6.44 -3.16 22.21
CA LEU A 54 -6.28 -1.74 21.87
C LEU A 54 -5.86 -0.86 23.07
N GLY A 55 -5.68 -1.44 24.26
CA GLY A 55 -5.30 -0.71 25.47
C GLY A 55 -6.38 0.28 25.94
N MET A 56 -7.66 -0.09 25.81
CA MET A 56 -8.79 0.73 26.27
C MET A 56 -9.77 -0.06 27.13
N THR A 57 -10.57 0.67 27.92
CA THR A 57 -11.62 0.05 28.74
C THR A 57 -12.80 -0.38 27.88
N LYS A 58 -13.55 -1.40 28.35
CA LYS A 58 -14.78 -1.85 27.66
C LYS A 58 -15.77 -0.69 27.46
N ALA A 59 -15.95 0.16 28.49
CA ALA A 59 -16.85 1.30 28.43
C ALA A 59 -16.42 2.34 27.37
N ALA A 60 -15.12 2.67 27.30
CA ALA A 60 -14.60 3.58 26.28
C ALA A 60 -14.76 3.02 24.85
N PHE A 61 -14.57 1.70 24.68
CA PHE A 61 -14.79 1.03 23.40
C PHE A 61 -16.28 1.04 23.01
N SER A 62 -17.17 0.70 23.94
CA SER A 62 -18.63 0.75 23.71
C SER A 62 -19.12 2.14 23.33
N GLU A 63 -18.61 3.18 23.96
CA GLU A 63 -18.96 4.56 23.62
C GLU A 63 -18.49 4.96 22.22
N ARG A 64 -17.28 4.53 21.82
CA ARG A 64 -16.79 4.72 20.45
C ARG A 64 -17.62 3.97 19.42
N LYS A 65 -18.02 2.73 19.72
CA LYS A 65 -18.93 1.94 18.89
C LYS A 65 -20.28 2.65 18.69
N ARG A 66 -20.85 3.18 19.78
CA ARG A 66 -22.10 3.98 19.74
C ARG A 66 -21.97 5.24 18.87
N ARG A 67 -20.80 5.89 18.89
CA ARG A 67 -20.49 7.06 18.07
C ARG A 67 -20.00 6.72 16.65
N ASN A 68 -19.94 5.43 16.28
CA ASN A 68 -19.36 4.95 15.02
C ASN A 68 -17.93 5.47 14.76
N ALA A 69 -17.13 5.65 15.83
CA ALA A 69 -15.83 6.29 15.79
C ALA A 69 -14.69 5.29 16.06
N PHE A 70 -14.21 4.63 15.00
CA PHE A 70 -13.19 3.59 15.12
C PHE A 70 -11.84 4.14 15.62
N PRO A 71 -11.18 3.50 16.59
CA PRO A 71 -9.95 4.02 17.21
C PRO A 71 -8.71 3.75 16.35
N LYS A 72 -8.59 4.45 15.22
CA LYS A 72 -7.50 4.31 14.24
C LYS A 72 -6.11 4.45 14.87
N ASP A 73 -5.90 5.44 15.72
CA ASP A 73 -4.59 5.67 16.35
C ASP A 73 -4.19 4.50 17.26
N LYS A 74 -5.16 3.89 17.95
CA LYS A 74 -4.91 2.71 18.81
C LYS A 74 -4.63 1.46 17.99
N LEU A 75 -5.28 1.32 16.83
CA LEU A 75 -4.99 0.25 15.88
C LEU A 75 -3.55 0.36 15.35
N LEU A 76 -3.12 1.55 14.94
CA LEU A 76 -1.76 1.80 14.48
C LEU A 76 -0.74 1.59 15.59
N ALA A 77 -1.02 2.07 16.80
CA ALA A 77 -0.17 1.83 17.97
C ALA A 77 -0.04 0.32 18.28
N LEU A 78 -1.14 -0.45 18.22
CA LEU A 78 -1.10 -1.89 18.43
C LEU A 78 -0.21 -2.59 17.38
N ALA A 79 -0.32 -2.22 16.11
CA ALA A 79 0.54 -2.78 15.06
C ALA A 79 2.02 -2.42 15.27
N GLY A 80 2.32 -1.23 15.77
CA GLY A 80 3.68 -0.81 16.10
C GLY A 80 4.27 -1.50 17.35
N PHE A 81 3.46 -1.67 18.40
CA PHE A 81 3.91 -2.32 19.64
C PHE A 81 3.94 -3.85 19.56
N ARG A 82 3.20 -4.43 18.62
CA ARG A 82 3.09 -5.88 18.44
C ARG A 82 3.28 -6.29 16.97
N PRO A 83 4.47 -6.07 16.39
CA PRO A 83 4.74 -6.40 14.99
C PRO A 83 4.57 -7.90 14.69
N GLU A 84 4.70 -8.77 15.70
CA GLU A 84 4.49 -10.21 15.60
C GLU A 84 3.06 -10.60 15.19
N LEU A 85 2.07 -9.72 15.43
CA LEU A 85 0.68 -9.94 15.02
C LEU A 85 0.47 -9.77 13.51
N LYS A 86 1.46 -9.23 12.78
CA LYS A 86 1.41 -9.00 11.32
C LYS A 86 0.11 -8.34 10.88
N LEU A 87 -0.34 -7.35 11.64
CA LEU A 87 -1.66 -6.76 11.46
C LEU A 87 -1.69 -5.88 10.20
N ASP A 88 -2.52 -6.23 9.22
CA ASP A 88 -2.79 -5.36 8.07
C ASP A 88 -3.80 -4.27 8.48
N THR A 89 -3.27 -3.15 8.98
CA THR A 89 -4.08 -2.02 9.46
C THR A 89 -4.92 -1.40 8.34
N VAL A 90 -4.40 -1.40 7.11
CA VAL A 90 -5.12 -0.91 5.93
C VAL A 90 -6.33 -1.79 5.68
N TYR A 91 -6.16 -3.11 5.64
CA TYR A 91 -7.26 -4.06 5.50
C TYR A 91 -8.30 -3.92 6.62
N VAL A 92 -7.88 -3.76 7.87
CA VAL A 92 -8.83 -3.56 8.98
C VAL A 92 -9.68 -2.30 8.72
N MET A 93 -9.07 -1.20 8.30
CA MET A 93 -9.75 0.07 8.08
C MET A 93 -10.64 0.09 6.83
N THR A 94 -10.19 -0.49 5.72
CA THR A 94 -10.79 -0.33 4.38
C THR A 94 -11.45 -1.59 3.86
N GLY A 95 -11.08 -2.77 4.38
CA GLY A 95 -11.47 -4.07 3.82
C GLY A 95 -10.67 -4.46 2.57
N ILE A 96 -9.72 -3.64 2.14
CA ILE A 96 -8.86 -3.89 0.97
C ILE A 96 -7.46 -4.22 1.51
N PRO A 97 -6.88 -5.40 1.16
CA PRO A 97 -5.53 -5.74 1.58
C PRO A 97 -4.54 -4.67 1.14
N ALA A 98 -3.55 -4.35 1.96
CA ALA A 98 -2.53 -3.36 1.61
C ALA A 98 -1.82 -3.72 0.28
N ALA A 99 -1.59 -5.01 0.05
CA ALA A 99 -1.04 -5.55 -1.20
C ALA A 99 -1.92 -5.31 -2.43
N THR A 100 -3.22 -5.09 -2.25
CA THR A 100 -4.16 -4.76 -3.34
C THR A 100 -4.20 -3.26 -3.62
N MET A 101 -3.94 -2.40 -2.62
CA MET A 101 -3.94 -0.94 -2.83
C MET A 101 -2.73 -0.45 -3.64
N MET A 102 -1.65 -1.22 -3.67
CA MET A 102 -0.53 -1.00 -4.59
C MET A 102 -0.15 -2.33 -5.23
N PRO A 103 -0.50 -2.57 -6.51
CA PRO A 103 -0.09 -3.77 -7.23
C PRO A 103 1.42 -3.97 -7.12
N GLU A 104 1.87 -5.23 -7.03
CA GLU A 104 3.30 -5.54 -6.89
C GLU A 104 4.14 -4.91 -8.01
N THR A 105 3.59 -4.84 -9.22
CA THR A 105 4.21 -4.13 -10.35
C THR A 105 4.45 -2.65 -10.04
N VAL A 106 3.46 -1.95 -9.47
CA VAL A 106 3.59 -0.54 -9.08
C VAL A 106 4.62 -0.37 -7.96
N ARG A 107 4.64 -1.30 -6.99
CA ARG A 107 5.62 -1.29 -5.90
C ARG A 107 7.05 -1.50 -6.42
N VAL A 108 7.24 -2.48 -7.30
CA VAL A 108 8.54 -2.76 -7.93
C VAL A 108 8.99 -1.57 -8.77
N THR A 109 8.11 -0.99 -9.60
CA THR A 109 8.45 0.19 -10.40
C THR A 109 8.82 1.39 -9.53
N MET A 110 8.09 1.64 -8.44
CA MET A 110 8.47 2.72 -7.50
C MET A 110 9.80 2.45 -6.81
N GLN A 111 10.05 1.21 -6.36
CA GLN A 111 11.34 0.85 -5.76
C GLN A 111 12.50 1.03 -6.76
N GLN A 112 12.30 0.61 -8.01
CA GLN A 112 13.27 0.81 -9.09
C GLN A 112 13.51 2.29 -9.35
N ALA A 113 12.46 3.12 -9.43
CA ALA A 113 12.59 4.55 -9.64
C ALA A 113 13.33 5.25 -8.49
N VAL A 114 13.02 4.87 -7.24
CA VAL A 114 13.73 5.39 -6.05
C VAL A 114 15.19 4.97 -6.08
N PHE A 115 15.47 3.70 -6.40
CA PHE A 115 16.85 3.22 -6.50
C PHE A 115 17.64 3.95 -7.58
N GLU A 116 17.04 4.16 -8.76
CA GLU A 116 17.67 4.88 -9.86
C GLU A 116 17.95 6.34 -9.47
N GLN A 117 17.01 7.00 -8.79
CA GLN A 117 17.23 8.35 -8.29
C GLN A 117 18.38 8.41 -7.27
N LEU A 118 18.47 7.43 -6.35
CA LEU A 118 19.59 7.35 -5.41
C LEU A 118 20.92 7.12 -6.14
N ARG A 119 20.94 6.27 -7.16
CA ARG A 119 22.10 6.02 -8.01
C ARG A 119 22.56 7.29 -8.72
N GLN A 120 21.63 8.08 -9.27
CA GLN A 120 21.94 9.34 -9.95
C GLN A 120 22.57 10.39 -9.02
N ASN A 121 22.34 10.28 -7.71
CA ASN A 121 22.96 11.16 -6.72
C ASN A 121 24.38 10.72 -6.31
N LEU A 122 24.86 9.56 -6.77
CA LEU A 122 26.21 9.10 -6.47
C LEU A 122 27.25 9.76 -7.39
N PRO A 123 28.52 9.86 -6.96
CA PRO A 123 29.64 10.18 -7.84
C PRO A 123 29.74 9.25 -9.05
N VAL A 124 30.30 9.74 -10.17
CA VAL A 124 30.35 9.02 -11.45
C VAL A 124 31.08 7.69 -11.35
N ASP A 125 32.17 7.63 -10.59
CA ASP A 125 32.94 6.41 -10.33
C ASP A 125 32.14 5.36 -9.55
N GLU A 126 31.37 5.79 -8.55
CA GLU A 126 30.46 4.90 -7.81
C GLU A 126 29.31 4.39 -8.70
N GLN A 127 28.77 5.23 -9.58
CA GLN A 127 27.78 4.79 -10.58
C GLN A 127 28.34 3.73 -11.51
N LEU A 128 29.56 3.95 -12.04
CA LEU A 128 30.27 3.01 -12.90
C LEU A 128 30.58 1.69 -12.18
N LEU A 129 30.96 1.75 -10.91
CA LEU A 129 31.19 0.56 -10.09
C LEU A 129 29.90 -0.26 -9.94
N LEU A 130 28.78 0.39 -9.65
CA LEU A 130 27.49 -0.28 -9.51
C LEU A 130 27.01 -0.91 -10.82
N ASP A 131 27.14 -0.21 -11.95
CA ASP A 131 26.78 -0.73 -13.27
C ASP A 131 27.65 -1.92 -13.66
N GLY A 132 28.96 -1.77 -13.50
CA GLY A 132 29.92 -2.84 -13.72
C GLY A 132 29.59 -4.06 -12.87
N TYR A 133 29.41 -3.88 -11.55
CA TYR A 133 29.10 -4.96 -10.63
C TYR A 133 27.79 -5.68 -10.95
N ARG A 134 26.74 -4.95 -11.35
CA ARG A 134 25.44 -5.53 -11.71
C ARG A 134 25.48 -6.34 -13.00
N ALA A 135 26.30 -5.94 -13.96
CA ALA A 135 26.49 -6.64 -15.21
C ALA A 135 27.30 -7.94 -15.08
N LEU A 136 28.05 -8.12 -13.99
CA LEU A 136 28.83 -9.34 -13.74
C LEU A 136 27.94 -10.53 -13.39
N ASP A 137 28.36 -11.71 -13.82
CA ASP A 137 27.84 -12.98 -13.30
C ASP A 137 28.32 -13.25 -11.87
N ASP A 138 27.73 -14.27 -11.23
CA ASP A 138 28.01 -14.59 -9.82
C ASP A 138 29.47 -15.03 -9.58
N GLN A 139 30.13 -15.65 -10.55
CA GLN A 139 31.52 -16.07 -10.41
C GLN A 139 32.46 -14.86 -10.49
N ALA A 140 32.20 -13.95 -11.41
CA ALA A 140 32.94 -12.70 -11.56
C ALA A 140 32.74 -11.78 -10.35
N LYS A 141 31.53 -11.68 -9.81
CA LYS A 141 31.25 -10.96 -8.54
C LYS A 141 32.07 -11.52 -7.39
N LYS A 142 32.08 -12.85 -7.20
CA LYS A 142 32.88 -13.50 -6.15
C LYS A 142 34.37 -13.22 -6.30
N ARG A 143 34.90 -13.28 -7.52
CA ARG A 143 36.31 -12.97 -7.78
C ARG A 143 36.65 -11.52 -7.44
N LEU A 144 35.81 -10.56 -7.86
CA LEU A 144 36.00 -9.13 -7.56
C LEU A 144 35.98 -8.88 -6.06
N LEU A 145 35.00 -9.43 -5.34
CA LEU A 145 34.92 -9.30 -3.88
C LEU A 145 36.16 -9.89 -3.18
N SER A 146 36.62 -11.07 -3.61
CA SER A 146 37.85 -11.67 -3.06
C SER A 146 39.09 -10.82 -3.30
N GLN A 147 39.21 -10.18 -4.47
CA GLN A 147 40.31 -9.26 -4.78
C GLN A 147 40.25 -8.01 -3.91
N LEU A 148 39.07 -7.40 -3.75
CA LEU A 148 38.88 -6.23 -2.91
C LEU A 148 39.17 -6.51 -1.43
N ILE A 149 38.73 -7.66 -0.91
CA ILE A 149 39.02 -8.09 0.48
C ILE A 149 40.52 -8.32 0.69
N SER A 150 41.23 -8.82 -0.32
CA SER A 150 42.68 -9.02 -0.28
C SER A 150 43.45 -7.69 -0.22
N VAL A 151 42.97 -6.66 -0.93
CA VAL A 151 43.59 -5.33 -0.99
C VAL A 151 43.19 -4.45 0.21
N TRP A 152 41.97 -4.62 0.73
CA TRP A 152 41.43 -3.88 1.87
C TRP A 152 40.69 -4.84 2.82
N PRO A 153 41.40 -5.44 3.80
CA PRO A 153 40.78 -6.37 4.73
C PRO A 153 39.78 -5.62 5.63
N PRO A 154 38.69 -6.29 6.05
CA PRO A 154 37.59 -5.67 6.80
C PRO A 154 38.01 -5.05 8.15
N SER A 155 39.17 -5.40 8.69
CA SER A 155 39.79 -4.78 9.88
C SER A 155 40.32 -3.36 9.67
N SER A 156 40.34 -2.84 8.44
CA SER A 156 40.77 -1.48 8.13
C SER A 156 39.63 -0.45 8.18
N ARG A 157 38.44 -0.84 8.66
CA ARG A 157 37.22 0.00 8.70
C ARG A 157 37.05 0.81 10.00
N ASP A 158 37.91 0.59 10.99
CA ASP A 158 37.95 1.34 12.24
C ASP A 158 39.15 2.32 12.19
N GLY A 159 38.94 3.51 11.62
CA GLY A 159 39.93 4.58 11.53
C GLY A 159 39.29 5.89 11.14
#